data_AF-A0AAU4ZKX8-F1
#
_entry.id   AF-A0AAU4ZKX8-F1
#
_cell.length_a   1.000
_cell.length_b   1.000
_cell.length_c   1.000
_cell.angle_alpha   90.00
_cell.angle_beta   90.00
_cell.angle_gamma   90.00
#
_symmetry.space_group_name_H-M   'P 1'
#
loop_
_entity.id
_entity.type
_entity.pdbx_description
1 polymer ?
#
loop_
_entity_poly.entity_id
_entity_poly.type
_entity_poly.pdbx_seq_one_letter_code
_entity_poly.pdbx_strand_id
1 'polypeptide(L)'
;MLDDLPPDLGRLHALRVWHAMWLQRIDDKIAALQKREAERERGQRARPAEPEWIVELGIGDGRPPAEVHVGGCYAAGKRRRPVGRDEARRLLASGVRACSHCQPDTALDILDLPTRTALSATAH
;
A
#
# COMPACT_ATOMS: atom_id res chain seq x y z
N MET A 1 0.27 -52.00 -25.47
CA MET A 1 0.43 -50.71 -24.75
C MET A 1 1.84 -50.52 -24.16
N LEU A 2 2.87 -51.05 -24.81
CA LEU A 2 4.26 -50.56 -24.71
C LEU A 2 4.75 -50.13 -26.10
N ASP A 3 3.81 -50.07 -27.06
CA ASP A 3 4.09 -50.01 -28.50
C ASP A 3 4.52 -48.59 -28.93
N ASP A 4 4.27 -47.59 -28.08
CA ASP A 4 4.74 -46.21 -28.26
C ASP A 4 6.20 -46.02 -27.78
N LEU A 5 6.80 -47.04 -27.17
CA LEU A 5 8.18 -47.00 -26.72
C LEU A 5 9.11 -47.74 -27.68
N PRO A 6 10.34 -47.23 -27.87
CA PRO A 6 11.33 -47.90 -28.69
C PRO A 6 11.71 -49.27 -28.08
N PRO A 7 11.98 -50.29 -28.90
CA PRO A 7 12.31 -51.62 -28.40
C PRO A 7 13.75 -51.74 -27.89
N ASP A 8 14.61 -50.74 -28.16
CA ASP A 8 16.03 -50.79 -27.82
C ASP A 8 16.33 -50.20 -26.42
N LEU A 9 17.11 -50.94 -25.63
CA LEU A 9 17.41 -50.62 -24.23
C LEU A 9 18.16 -49.27 -24.09
N GLY A 10 19.02 -48.94 -25.05
CA GLY A 10 19.77 -47.68 -25.06
C GLY A 10 18.86 -46.46 -25.13
N ARG A 11 17.89 -46.46 -26.05
CA ARG A 11 16.92 -45.37 -26.20
C ARG A 11 15.98 -45.28 -25.00
N LEU A 12 15.56 -46.40 -24.43
CA LEU A 12 14.76 -46.42 -23.20
C LEU A 12 15.53 -45.78 -22.02
N HIS A 13 16.81 -46.08 -21.86
CA HIS A 13 17.65 -45.42 -20.84
C HIS A 13 17.79 -43.92 -21.09
N ALA A 14 18.02 -43.52 -22.34
CA ALA A 14 18.12 -42.10 -22.71
C ALA A 14 16.82 -41.35 -22.39
N LEU A 15 15.67 -41.91 -22.78
CA LEU A 15 14.36 -41.35 -22.45
C LEU A 15 14.15 -41.24 -20.94
N ARG A 16 14.51 -42.27 -20.17
CA ARG A 16 14.39 -42.25 -18.71
C ARG A 16 15.19 -41.11 -18.09
N VAL A 17 16.45 -40.95 -18.48
CA VAL A 17 17.32 -39.88 -17.95
C VAL A 17 16.79 -38.51 -18.35
N TRP A 18 16.39 -38.36 -19.62
CA TRP A 18 15.83 -37.12 -20.13
C TRP A 18 14.53 -36.72 -19.42
N HIS A 19 13.58 -37.66 -19.27
CA HIS A 19 12.34 -37.41 -18.55
C HIS A 19 12.59 -37.10 -17.07
N ALA A 20 13.49 -37.80 -16.40
CA ALA A 20 13.83 -37.49 -15.01
C ALA A 20 14.38 -36.07 -14.86
N MET A 21 15.27 -35.64 -15.76
CA MET A 21 15.78 -34.26 -15.78
C MET A 21 14.65 -33.24 -16.00
N TRP A 22 13.72 -33.53 -16.92
CA TRP A 22 12.60 -32.62 -17.20
C TRP A 22 11.59 -32.55 -16.07
N LEU A 23 11.26 -33.68 -15.45
CA LEU A 23 10.40 -33.72 -14.26
C LEU A 23 11.01 -32.89 -13.14
N GLN A 24 12.31 -33.07 -12.85
CA GLN A 24 12.98 -32.25 -11.84
C GLN A 24 12.88 -30.75 -12.14
N ARG A 25 13.09 -30.33 -13.40
CA ARG A 25 12.97 -28.92 -13.80
C ARG A 25 11.54 -28.39 -13.63
N ILE A 26 10.54 -29.20 -13.94
CA ILE A 26 9.13 -28.84 -13.78
C ILE A 26 8.81 -28.70 -12.28
N ASP A 27 9.24 -29.65 -11.47
CA ASP A 27 9.03 -29.64 -10.01
C ASP A 27 9.69 -28.42 -9.36
N ASP A 28 10.92 -28.10 -9.75
CA ASP A 28 11.62 -26.88 -9.28
C ASP A 28 10.84 -25.61 -9.64
N LYS A 29 10.27 -25.56 -10.85
CA LYS A 29 9.47 -24.43 -11.31
C LYS A 29 8.16 -24.32 -10.52
N ILE A 30 7.49 -25.45 -10.27
CA ILE A 30 6.27 -25.51 -9.45
C ILE A 30 6.59 -24.98 -8.05
N ALA A 31 7.64 -25.48 -7.40
CA ALA A 31 8.03 -25.06 -6.06
C ALA A 31 8.33 -23.55 -6.00
N ALA A 32 9.04 -23.02 -7.01
CA ALA A 32 9.32 -21.58 -7.09
C ALA A 32 8.05 -20.73 -7.26
N LEU A 33 7.07 -21.20 -8.03
CA LEU A 33 5.78 -20.52 -8.20
C LEU A 33 4.94 -20.58 -6.93
N GLN A 34 4.81 -21.75 -6.32
CA GLN A 34 4.10 -21.93 -5.05
C GLN A 34 4.69 -21.05 -3.94
N LYS A 35 6.03 -20.94 -3.86
CA LYS A 35 6.69 -20.04 -2.92
C LYS A 35 6.28 -18.58 -3.15
N ARG A 36 6.27 -18.12 -4.41
CA ARG A 36 5.86 -16.75 -4.77
C ARG A 36 4.39 -16.49 -4.45
N GLU A 37 3.51 -17.45 -4.71
CA GLU A 37 2.08 -17.35 -4.37
C GLU A 37 1.91 -17.25 -2.84
N ALA A 38 2.57 -18.12 -2.09
CA ALA A 38 2.52 -18.07 -0.62
C ALA A 38 3.10 -16.77 -0.06
N GLU A 39 4.16 -16.20 -0.65
CA GLU A 39 4.68 -14.87 -0.29
C GLU A 39 3.68 -13.76 -0.59
N ARG A 40 2.97 -13.82 -1.74
CA ARG A 40 1.92 -12.86 -2.09
C ARG A 40 0.74 -12.95 -1.13
N GLU A 41 0.27 -14.15 -0.82
CA GLU A 41 -0.81 -14.37 0.15
C GLU A 41 -0.40 -13.89 1.54
N ARG A 42 0.82 -14.20 2.00
CA ARG A 42 1.35 -13.68 3.26
C ARG A 42 1.42 -12.16 3.24
N GLY A 43 1.89 -11.55 2.16
CA GLY A 43 1.95 -10.09 2.01
C GLY A 43 0.57 -9.43 1.99
N GLN A 44 -0.45 -10.09 1.44
CA GLN A 44 -1.83 -9.62 1.49
C GLN A 44 -2.42 -9.72 2.90
N ARG A 45 -2.24 -10.86 3.58
CA ARG A 45 -2.72 -11.07 4.96
C ARG A 45 -2.01 -10.19 5.98
N ALA A 46 -0.71 -9.95 5.78
CA ALA A 46 0.11 -9.11 6.64
C ALA A 46 0.10 -7.63 6.23
N ARG A 47 -0.67 -7.24 5.20
CA ARG A 47 -0.80 -5.84 4.80
C ARG A 47 -1.34 -5.06 6.00
N PRO A 48 -0.63 -4.02 6.49
CA PRO A 48 -1.18 -3.16 7.52
C PRO A 48 -2.50 -2.57 7.05
N ALA A 49 -3.46 -2.43 7.97
CA ALA A 49 -4.68 -1.69 7.69
C ALA A 49 -4.33 -0.31 7.12
N GLU A 50 -5.13 0.17 6.19
CA GLU A 50 -4.94 1.50 5.65
C GLU A 50 -5.01 2.51 6.80
N PRO A 51 -4.00 3.39 6.95
CA PRO A 51 -4.00 4.34 8.04
C PRO A 51 -5.18 5.30 7.88
N GLU A 52 -5.95 5.51 8.94
CA GLU A 52 -7.10 6.42 8.96
C GLU A 52 -6.70 7.87 8.63
N TRP A 53 -5.45 8.23 8.93
CA TRP A 53 -4.89 9.57 8.70
C TRP A 53 -3.49 9.48 8.13
N ILE A 54 -3.18 10.38 7.20
CA ILE A 54 -1.85 10.52 6.61
C ILE A 54 -1.43 11.99 6.63
N VAL A 55 -0.13 12.21 6.75
CA VAL A 55 0.48 13.54 6.55
C VAL A 55 1.36 13.48 5.31
N GLU A 56 1.08 14.38 4.37
CA GLU A 56 1.94 14.68 3.24
C GLU A 56 3.14 15.51 3.71
N LEU A 57 4.31 15.20 3.17
CA LEU A 57 5.58 15.81 3.54
C LEU A 57 6.07 16.70 2.41
N GLY A 58 6.51 17.90 2.78
CA GLY A 58 7.09 18.88 1.90
C GLY A 58 8.50 18.51 1.42
N ILE A 59 9.08 19.43 0.64
CA ILE A 59 10.44 19.33 0.12
C ILE A 59 11.39 19.99 1.13
N GLY A 60 12.53 19.37 1.40
CA GLY A 60 13.58 19.90 2.27
C GLY A 60 14.07 18.90 3.30
N ASP A 61 15.14 19.26 4.00
CA ASP A 61 15.69 18.48 5.10
C ASP A 61 14.68 18.36 6.24
N GLY A 62 14.62 17.17 6.84
CA GLY A 62 13.60 16.85 7.85
C GLY A 62 12.19 16.61 7.29
N ARG A 63 11.95 16.83 5.98
CA ARG A 63 10.68 16.55 5.28
C ARG A 63 9.47 17.08 6.06
N PRO A 64 9.33 18.42 6.19
CA PRO A 64 8.35 19.01 7.09
C PRO A 64 6.91 18.61 6.69
N PRO A 65 5.99 18.45 7.65
CA PRO A 65 4.56 18.29 7.37
C PRO A 65 4.02 19.42 6.48
N ALA A 66 3.36 19.06 5.38
CA ALA A 66 2.82 20.02 4.42
C ALA A 66 1.28 20.06 4.46
N GLU A 67 0.63 18.89 4.48
CA GLU A 67 -0.82 18.77 4.45
C GLU A 67 -1.28 17.48 5.13
N VAL A 68 -2.38 17.52 5.87
CA VAL A 68 -3.02 16.35 6.50
C VAL A 68 -4.15 15.87 5.60
N HIS A 69 -4.36 14.55 5.54
CA HIS A 69 -5.46 13.93 4.80
C HIS A 69 -6.07 12.76 5.59
N VAL A 70 -7.32 12.42 5.26
CA VAL A 70 -7.90 11.10 5.55
C VAL A 70 -7.11 10.03 4.78
N GLY A 71 -7.02 8.83 5.36
CA GLY A 71 -6.54 7.61 4.70
C GLY A 71 -7.14 7.42 3.32
N GLY A 72 -6.31 7.00 2.36
CA GLY A 72 -6.77 6.72 0.99
C GLY A 72 -7.13 7.94 0.14
N CYS A 73 -6.94 9.17 0.62
CA CYS A 73 -7.23 10.36 -0.17
C CYS A 73 -6.46 10.37 -1.50
N TYR A 74 -7.20 10.44 -2.62
CA TYR A 74 -6.63 10.39 -3.97
C TYR A 74 -5.74 11.61 -4.28
N ALA A 75 -6.00 12.74 -3.61
CA ALA A 75 -5.25 13.97 -3.77
C ALA A 75 -3.94 14.00 -2.96
N ALA A 76 -3.73 13.04 -2.06
CA ALA A 76 -2.53 13.01 -1.24
C ALA A 76 -1.29 12.63 -2.08
N GLY A 77 -0.23 13.43 -1.92
CA GLY A 77 1.05 13.23 -2.57
C GLY A 77 1.72 11.90 -2.21
N LYS A 78 2.74 11.56 -3.00
CA LYS A 78 3.51 10.31 -2.83
C LYS A 78 4.41 10.33 -1.58
N ARG A 79 4.85 11.51 -1.14
CA ARG A 79 5.69 11.68 0.04
C ARG A 79 4.78 11.82 1.25
N ARG A 80 4.40 10.70 1.84
CA ARG A 80 3.47 10.69 2.97
C ARG A 80 3.86 9.64 3.99
N ARG A 81 3.39 9.83 5.22
CA ARG A 81 3.48 8.82 6.28
C ARG A 81 2.15 8.70 7.03
N PRO A 82 1.84 7.51 7.59
CA PRO A 82 0.71 7.36 8.49
C PRO A 82 0.91 8.22 9.75
N VAL A 83 -0.19 8.72 10.29
CA VAL A 83 -0.26 9.40 11.59
C VAL A 83 -1.46 8.87 12.38
N GLY A 84 -1.36 8.89 13.71
CA GLY A 84 -2.52 8.63 14.57
C GLY A 84 -3.47 9.82 14.62
N ARG A 85 -4.72 9.59 15.07
CA ARG A 85 -5.75 10.62 15.22
C ARG A 85 -5.26 11.85 16.01
N ASP A 86 -4.59 11.63 17.14
CA ASP A 86 -4.10 12.72 17.99
C ASP A 86 -2.97 13.52 17.33
N GLU A 87 -2.09 12.84 16.58
CA GLU A 87 -1.03 13.53 15.84
C GLU A 87 -1.60 14.35 14.69
N ALA A 88 -2.58 13.83 13.95
CA ALA A 88 -3.31 14.58 12.93
C ALA A 88 -3.97 15.83 13.51
N ARG A 89 -4.65 15.70 14.66
CA ARG A 89 -5.24 16.84 15.39
C ARG A 89 -4.18 17.87 15.80
N ARG A 90 -3.03 17.43 16.35
CA ARG A 90 -1.94 18.34 16.72
C ARG A 90 -1.33 19.06 15.51
N LEU A 91 -1.14 18.36 14.40
CA LEU A 91 -0.60 18.94 13.17
C LEU A 91 -1.52 20.04 12.63
N LEU A 92 -2.82 19.76 12.56
CA LEU A 92 -3.83 20.74 12.15
C LEU A 92 -3.87 21.95 13.11
N ALA A 93 -3.86 21.69 14.42
CA ALA A 93 -3.81 22.76 15.42
C ALA A 93 -2.52 23.59 15.36
N SER A 94 -1.40 23.00 14.89
CA SER A 94 -0.13 23.70 14.68
C SER A 94 -0.06 24.49 13.37
N GLY A 95 -1.12 24.51 12.57
CA GLY A 95 -1.22 25.27 11.31
C GLY A 95 -0.81 24.50 10.05
N VAL A 96 -0.59 23.19 10.14
CA VAL A 96 -0.44 22.34 8.94
C VAL A 96 -1.77 22.34 8.19
N ARG A 97 -1.73 22.45 6.86
CA ARG A 97 -2.95 22.56 6.06
C ARG A 97 -3.80 21.29 6.15
N ALA A 98 -5.12 21.48 6.15
CA ALA A 98 -6.07 20.40 5.88
C ALA A 98 -6.29 20.27 4.37
N CYS A 99 -6.26 19.05 3.85
CA CYS A 99 -6.59 18.82 2.45
C CYS A 99 -8.04 19.18 2.15
N SER A 100 -8.26 20.08 1.19
CA SER A 100 -9.58 20.55 0.79
C SER A 100 -10.48 19.47 0.19
N HIS A 101 -9.90 18.39 -0.34
CA HIS A 101 -10.65 17.30 -0.98
C HIS A 101 -11.26 16.30 0.00
N CYS A 102 -10.57 16.02 1.11
CA CYS A 102 -11.02 15.04 2.11
C CYS A 102 -11.38 15.65 3.46
N GLN A 103 -11.16 16.96 3.65
CA GLN A 103 -11.58 17.76 4.81
C GLN A 103 -11.31 17.06 6.16
N PRO A 104 -10.04 16.69 6.43
CA PRO A 104 -9.71 15.91 7.62
C PRO A 104 -9.96 16.67 8.92
N ASP A 105 -9.91 17.99 8.91
CA ASP A 105 -10.27 18.87 10.02
C ASP A 105 -11.75 18.76 10.41
N THR A 106 -12.62 18.63 9.42
CA THR A 106 -14.05 18.36 9.61
C THR A 106 -14.25 16.94 10.14
N ALA A 107 -13.63 15.94 9.50
CA ALA A 107 -13.74 14.55 9.92
C ALA A 107 -13.11 14.25 11.31
N LEU A 108 -12.21 15.13 11.76
CA LEU A 108 -11.62 15.07 13.09
C LEU A 108 -12.40 15.89 14.13
N ASP A 109 -13.46 16.60 13.76
CA ASP A 109 -14.20 17.51 14.65
C ASP A 109 -13.27 18.53 15.32
N ILE A 110 -12.43 19.22 14.52
CA ILE A 110 -11.56 20.30 15.00
C ILE A 110 -12.23 21.67 14.83
N LEU A 111 -13.26 21.74 13.97
CA LEU A 111 -14.10 22.93 13.83
C LEU A 111 -15.11 23.01 14.99
N ASP A 112 -14.64 23.40 16.17
CA ASP A 112 -15.49 24.08 17.15
C ASP A 112 -15.73 25.50 16.62
N LEU A 113 -16.90 25.74 16.02
CA LEU A 113 -17.31 27.09 15.66
C LEU A 113 -18.77 27.36 16.04
N PRO A 114 -19.00 28.33 16.92
CA PRO A 114 -19.92 29.40 16.63
C PRO A 114 -19.09 30.63 16.26
N THR A 115 -18.83 30.85 14.98
CA THR A 115 -18.37 32.16 14.51
C THR A 115 -19.46 32.79 13.65
N ARG A 116 -20.17 33.73 14.27
CA ARG A 116 -20.87 34.80 13.56
C ARG A 116 -20.82 36.07 14.40
N THR A 117 -19.62 36.63 14.54
CA THR A 117 -19.47 38.04 14.90
C THR A 117 -18.98 38.76 13.66
N ALA A 118 -19.94 39.17 12.82
CA ALA A 118 -19.70 40.24 11.87
C ALA A 118 -19.70 41.56 12.66
N LEU A 119 -18.52 42.00 13.07
CA LEU A 119 -18.26 43.41 13.32
C LEU A 119 -18.19 44.09 11.95
N SER A 120 -19.20 44.89 11.63
CA SER A 120 -19.04 46.01 10.70
C SER A 120 -19.38 47.29 11.44
N ALA A 121 -18.35 48.12 11.57
CA ALA A 121 -18.45 49.51 11.98
C ALA A 121 -18.87 50.39 10.79
N THR A 122 -19.44 51.55 11.14
CA THR A 122 -19.60 52.82 10.40
C THR A 122 -20.58 52.88 9.21
N ALA A 123 -21.68 53.65 9.35
CA ALA A 123 -21.81 55.05 8.89
C ALA A 123 -23.29 55.48 8.77
N HIS A 124 -23.75 56.40 9.63
CA HIS A 124 -24.34 57.69 9.25
C HIS A 124 -24.59 58.57 10.49
#